data_AF-A0A7X7XYX2-F1
#
_entry.id   AF-A0A7X7XYX2-F1
#
_cell.length_a   1.000
_cell.length_b   1.000
_cell.length_c   1.000
_cell.angle_alpha   90.00
_cell.angle_beta   90.00
_cell.angle_gamma   90.00
#
_symmetry.space_group_name_H-M   'P 1'
#
loop_
_entity.id
_entity.type
_entity.pdbx_description
1 polymer ?
#
loop_
_entity_poly.entity_id
_entity_poly.type
_entity_poly.pdbx_seq_one_letter_code
_entity_poly.pdbx_strand_id
1 'polypeptide(L)'
;MKSLLKCKKGMTLIEVILALSLLAIFTIPLSIGFMNSLLISKKIERENYVNAVTSIIKERVQDALIDEYIELPCVAGGTTLNLRDFISNHLSVGGGGESDPIKVDYPNDYENNNYIFFYRLNYDHDTCYDAEYETVYHVIVSVYLVNRDFKGSLEEAIVQNKYNHVNTFKIGADIGKKPGEL
;
A
#
# COMPACT_ATOMS: atom_id res chain seq x y z
N MET A 1 55.51 -8.88 -38.02
CA MET A 1 54.55 -9.69 -37.21
C MET A 1 55.09 -10.22 -35.88
N LYS A 2 56.40 -10.39 -35.66
CA LYS A 2 56.95 -11.01 -34.43
C LYS A 2 57.09 -10.10 -33.18
N SER A 3 56.69 -8.82 -33.21
CA SER A 3 56.92 -7.88 -32.08
C SER A 3 55.66 -7.44 -31.31
N LEU A 4 54.46 -7.90 -31.64
CA LEU A 4 53.25 -7.69 -30.83
C LEU A 4 53.21 -8.58 -29.56
N LEU A 5 54.23 -9.44 -29.39
CA LEU A 5 54.23 -10.61 -28.50
C LEU A 5 55.27 -10.56 -27.37
N LYS A 6 55.99 -9.46 -27.15
CA LYS A 6 56.92 -9.37 -26.03
C LYS A 6 56.83 -8.05 -25.30
N CYS A 7 56.47 -8.12 -24.02
CA CYS A 7 56.76 -7.07 -23.06
C CYS A 7 57.44 -7.71 -21.84
N LYS A 8 58.60 -7.15 -21.43
CA LYS A 8 59.38 -7.65 -20.27
C LYS A 8 58.85 -7.10 -18.94
N LYS A 9 57.86 -6.19 -18.94
CA LYS A 9 57.26 -5.55 -17.76
C LYS A 9 55.79 -5.07 -17.99
N GLY A 10 55.02 -5.71 -18.88
CA GLY A 10 53.62 -5.32 -19.15
C GLY A 10 52.81 -6.41 -19.85
N MET A 11 51.48 -6.23 -19.97
CA MET A 11 50.57 -7.16 -20.66
C MET A 11 50.73 -7.08 -22.17
N THR A 12 50.69 -8.23 -22.85
CA THR A 12 50.63 -8.32 -24.32
C THR A 12 49.26 -7.92 -24.84
N LEU A 13 49.17 -7.47 -26.10
CA LEU A 13 47.90 -7.08 -26.71
C LEU A 13 46.84 -8.20 -26.66
N ILE A 14 47.27 -9.45 -26.82
CA ILE A 14 46.39 -10.63 -26.75
C ILE A 14 45.87 -10.83 -25.32
N GLU A 15 46.72 -10.70 -24.30
CA GLU A 15 46.29 -10.77 -22.90
C GLU A 15 45.30 -9.66 -22.55
N VAL A 16 45.48 -8.45 -23.08
CA VAL A 16 44.52 -7.35 -22.90
C VAL A 16 43.17 -7.68 -23.55
N ILE A 17 43.18 -8.18 -24.78
CA ILE A 17 41.95 -8.58 -25.49
C ILE A 17 41.23 -9.69 -24.71
N LEU A 18 41.96 -10.72 -24.28
CA LEU A 18 41.40 -11.83 -23.49
C LEU A 18 40.86 -11.34 -22.14
N ALA A 19 41.57 -10.46 -21.44
CA ALA A 19 41.12 -9.90 -20.17
C ALA A 19 39.84 -9.07 -20.33
N LEU A 20 39.74 -8.25 -21.39
CA LEU A 20 38.53 -7.47 -21.69
C LEU A 20 37.37 -8.37 -22.11
N SER A 21 37.61 -9.42 -22.90
CA SER A 21 36.58 -10.39 -23.27
C SER A 21 36.05 -11.13 -22.04
N LEU A 22 36.92 -11.60 -21.14
CA LEU A 22 36.52 -12.24 -19.89
C LEU A 22 35.76 -11.26 -18.99
N LEU A 23 36.25 -10.01 -18.87
CA LEU A 23 35.56 -8.97 -18.12
C LEU A 23 34.15 -8.72 -18.65
N ALA A 24 33.96 -8.65 -19.97
CA ALA A 24 32.63 -8.47 -20.57
C ALA A 24 31.71 -9.68 -20.28
N ILE A 25 32.25 -10.90 -20.38
CA ILE A 25 31.50 -12.14 -20.08
C ILE A 25 31.01 -12.15 -18.62
N PHE A 26 31.82 -11.64 -17.67
CA PHE A 26 31.44 -11.59 -16.26
C PHE A 26 30.60 -10.38 -15.87
N THR A 27 30.86 -9.20 -16.44
CA THR A 27 30.20 -7.95 -16.04
C THR A 27 28.73 -7.89 -16.43
N ILE A 28 28.33 -8.47 -17.57
CA ILE A 28 26.94 -8.44 -18.03
C ILE A 28 26.02 -9.23 -17.08
N PRO A 29 26.27 -10.52 -16.76
CA PRO A 29 25.46 -11.27 -15.80
C PRO A 29 25.47 -10.64 -14.40
N LEU A 30 26.62 -10.13 -13.95
CA LEU A 30 26.76 -9.49 -12.65
C LEU A 30 25.88 -8.24 -12.55
N SER A 31 25.90 -7.40 -13.58
CA SER A 31 25.10 -6.18 -13.64
C SER A 31 23.60 -6.50 -13.63
N ILE A 32 23.17 -7.51 -14.40
CA ILE A 32 21.77 -8.00 -14.39
C ILE A 32 21.39 -8.49 -12.99
N GLY A 33 22.27 -9.26 -12.34
CA GLY A 33 22.04 -9.76 -10.97
C GLY A 33 21.83 -8.63 -9.96
N PHE A 34 22.69 -7.60 -10.00
CA PHE A 34 22.54 -6.43 -9.14
C PHE A 34 21.26 -5.66 -9.43
N MET A 35 20.93 -5.42 -10.70
CA MET A 35 19.73 -4.68 -11.08
C MET A 35 18.45 -5.38 -10.63
N ASN A 36 18.37 -6.71 -10.81
CA ASN A 36 17.25 -7.50 -10.33
C ASN A 36 17.14 -7.49 -8.81
N SER A 37 18.27 -7.59 -8.11
CA SER A 37 18.31 -7.49 -6.64
C SER A 37 17.77 -6.14 -6.15
N LEU A 38 18.17 -5.04 -6.79
CA LEU A 38 17.65 -3.70 -6.47
C LEU A 38 16.15 -3.56 -6.72
N LEU A 39 15.64 -4.14 -7.82
CA LEU A 39 14.20 -4.13 -8.11
C LEU A 39 13.41 -4.95 -7.08
N ILE A 40 13.90 -6.13 -6.71
CA ILE A 40 13.30 -6.98 -5.68
C ILE A 40 13.32 -6.26 -4.33
N SER A 41 14.44 -5.64 -3.96
CA SER A 41 14.56 -4.89 -2.71
C SER A 41 13.53 -3.77 -2.62
N LYS A 42 13.37 -2.97 -3.68
CA LYS A 42 12.35 -1.91 -3.74
C LYS A 42 10.92 -2.46 -3.67
N LYS A 43 10.68 -3.63 -4.25
CA LYS A 43 9.37 -4.30 -4.16
C LYS A 43 9.09 -4.77 -2.74
N ILE A 44 10.04 -5.46 -2.09
CA ILE A 44 9.92 -5.91 -0.70
C ILE A 44 9.68 -4.73 0.24
N GLU A 45 10.44 -3.66 0.06
CA GLU A 45 10.26 -2.43 0.83
C GLU A 45 8.83 -1.88 0.68
N ARG A 46 8.33 -1.76 -0.55
CA ARG A 46 6.94 -1.32 -0.80
C ARG A 46 5.91 -2.23 -0.12
N GLU A 47 6.06 -3.54 -0.24
CA GLU A 47 5.15 -4.50 0.40
C GLU A 47 5.19 -4.41 1.93
N ASN A 48 6.36 -4.18 2.52
CA ASN A 48 6.49 -3.97 3.96
C ASN A 48 5.71 -2.73 4.42
N TYR A 49 5.77 -1.63 3.67
CA TYR A 49 4.98 -0.43 3.97
C TYR A 49 3.47 -0.68 3.82
N VAL A 50 3.05 -1.35 2.74
CA VAL A 50 1.63 -1.72 2.53
C VAL A 50 1.11 -2.58 3.69
N ASN A 51 1.91 -3.54 4.15
CA ASN A 51 1.56 -4.42 5.26
C ASN A 51 1.49 -3.66 6.60
N ALA A 52 2.45 -2.79 6.88
CA ALA A 52 2.45 -1.96 8.08
C ALA A 52 1.21 -1.05 8.14
N VAL A 53 0.92 -0.34 7.04
CA VAL A 53 -0.26 0.51 6.91
C VAL A 53 -1.55 -0.31 7.01
N THR A 54 -1.61 -1.47 6.36
CA THR A 54 -2.75 -2.39 6.47
C THR A 54 -3.00 -2.80 7.93
N SER A 55 -1.95 -3.07 8.70
CA SER A 55 -2.09 -3.42 10.12
C SER A 55 -2.70 -2.28 10.94
N ILE A 56 -2.24 -1.05 10.71
CA ILE A 56 -2.75 0.15 11.39
C ILE A 56 -4.21 0.41 11.02
N ILE A 57 -4.56 0.29 9.73
CA ILE A 57 -5.94 0.44 9.27
C ILE A 57 -6.81 -0.65 9.91
N LYS A 58 -6.31 -1.88 10.03
CA LYS A 58 -7.07 -2.97 10.66
C LYS A 58 -7.44 -2.68 12.09
N GLU A 59 -6.46 -2.31 12.90
CA GLU A 59 -6.66 -1.93 14.30
C GLU A 59 -7.66 -0.77 14.40
N ARG A 60 -7.43 0.31 13.64
CA ARG A 60 -8.29 1.50 13.69
C ARG A 60 -9.73 1.25 13.25
N VAL A 61 -9.94 0.46 12.20
CA VAL A 61 -11.29 0.12 11.72
C VAL A 61 -11.98 -0.83 12.68
N GLN A 62 -11.25 -1.78 13.27
CA GLN A 62 -11.79 -2.67 14.29
C GLN A 62 -12.22 -1.91 15.54
N ASP A 63 -11.38 -0.99 16.01
CA ASP A 63 -11.69 -0.13 17.15
C ASP A 63 -12.92 0.74 16.85
N ALA A 64 -13.02 1.33 15.67
CA ALA A 64 -14.19 2.11 15.23
C ALA A 64 -15.48 1.29 15.03
N LEU A 65 -15.38 -0.03 14.83
CA LEU A 65 -16.55 -0.91 14.88
C LEU A 65 -17.02 -1.15 16.32
N ILE A 66 -16.08 -1.33 17.25
CA ILE A 66 -16.36 -1.69 18.64
C ILE A 66 -16.78 -0.46 19.47
N ASP A 67 -16.16 0.69 19.25
CA ASP A 67 -16.41 1.93 19.97
C ASP A 67 -17.02 2.99 19.04
N GLU A 68 -18.24 3.40 19.35
CA GLU A 68 -18.99 4.39 18.59
C GLU A 68 -18.45 5.82 18.74
N TYR A 69 -17.59 6.09 19.72
CA TYR A 69 -16.98 7.41 19.90
C TYR A 69 -15.72 7.60 19.03
N ILE A 70 -15.25 6.54 18.36
CA ILE A 70 -14.08 6.61 17.49
C ILE A 70 -14.51 7.08 16.10
N GLU A 71 -14.10 8.30 15.79
CA GLU A 71 -14.31 8.93 14.50
C GLU A 71 -13.11 8.74 13.58
N LEU A 72 -13.38 8.35 12.33
CA LEU A 72 -12.36 8.17 11.30
C LEU A 72 -12.17 9.47 10.50
N PRO A 73 -10.95 10.03 10.41
CA PRO A 73 -10.71 11.32 9.76
C PRO A 73 -10.76 11.16 8.25
N CYS A 74 -11.72 11.82 7.61
CA CYS A 74 -11.80 11.86 6.17
C CYS A 74 -10.71 12.76 5.59
N VAL A 75 -10.38 12.53 4.32
CA VAL A 75 -9.38 13.33 3.60
C VAL A 75 -9.88 14.74 3.36
N ALA A 76 -11.17 14.92 3.08
CA ALA A 76 -11.78 16.23 2.94
C ALA A 76 -11.74 16.96 4.30
N GLY A 77 -11.02 18.08 4.36
CA GLY A 77 -10.72 18.78 5.61
C GLY A 77 -11.94 18.98 6.53
N GLY A 78 -11.83 18.46 7.76
CA GLY A 78 -12.79 18.69 8.85
C GLY A 78 -13.99 17.75 8.87
N THR A 79 -14.09 16.78 7.95
CA THR A 79 -15.11 15.73 8.03
C THR A 79 -14.58 14.48 8.71
N THR A 80 -15.42 13.87 9.53
CA THR A 80 -15.17 12.59 10.18
C THR A 80 -16.28 11.60 9.83
N LEU A 81 -15.93 10.33 9.83
CA LEU A 81 -16.86 9.23 9.58
C LEU A 81 -17.03 8.43 10.86
N ASN A 82 -18.27 8.34 11.34
CA ASN A 82 -18.67 7.33 12.31
C ASN A 82 -19.01 6.03 11.57
N LEU A 83 -18.32 4.95 11.90
CA LEU A 83 -18.47 3.69 11.17
C LEU A 83 -19.80 2.99 11.45
N ARG A 84 -20.34 3.10 12.66
CA ARG A 84 -21.64 2.51 13.00
C ARG A 84 -22.78 3.26 12.35
N ASP A 85 -22.71 4.58 12.28
CA ASP A 85 -23.70 5.38 11.56
C ASP A 85 -23.66 5.08 10.07
N PHE A 86 -22.46 4.93 9.51
CA PHE A 86 -22.27 4.51 8.12
C PHE A 86 -22.97 3.18 7.84
N ILE A 87 -22.78 2.16 8.69
CA ILE A 87 -23.44 0.86 8.56
C ILE A 87 -24.97 1.01 8.74
N SER A 88 -25.43 1.74 9.76
CA SER A 88 -26.86 1.95 10.08
C SER A 88 -27.63 2.63 8.95
N ASN A 89 -27.01 3.62 8.31
CA ASN A 89 -27.60 4.33 7.19
C ASN A 89 -27.80 3.40 5.98
N HIS A 90 -26.81 2.55 5.68
CA HIS A 90 -26.89 1.62 4.54
C HIS A 90 -27.81 0.42 4.81
N LEU A 91 -27.94 -0.01 6.07
CA LEU A 91 -28.99 -0.94 6.51
C LEU A 91 -30.40 -0.41 6.19
N SER A 92 -30.65 0.87 6.49
CA SER A 92 -31.97 1.50 6.36
C SER A 92 -32.38 1.74 4.90
N VAL A 93 -31.42 1.97 4.02
CA VAL A 93 -31.64 2.28 2.60
C VAL A 93 -31.68 1.00 1.74
N GLY A 94 -31.33 -0.17 2.30
CA GLY A 94 -31.39 -1.46 1.62
C GLY A 94 -30.37 -1.61 0.50
N GLY A 95 -29.21 -0.97 0.64
CA GLY A 95 -28.16 -1.00 -0.38
C GLY A 95 -26.78 -0.88 0.23
N GLY A 96 -25.78 -1.43 -0.47
CA GLY A 96 -24.39 -1.20 -0.14
C GLY A 96 -23.88 0.18 -0.58
N GLY A 97 -22.79 0.63 0.03
CA GLY A 97 -22.19 1.92 -0.30
C GLY A 97 -20.72 2.03 0.10
N GLU A 98 -20.06 3.01 -0.50
CA GLU A 98 -18.65 3.31 -0.25
C GLU A 98 -18.54 4.60 0.57
N SER A 99 -17.61 4.62 1.51
CA SER A 99 -17.30 5.81 2.31
C SER A 99 -16.51 6.83 1.51
N ASP A 100 -16.48 8.05 2.03
CA ASP A 100 -15.46 9.03 1.65
C ASP A 100 -14.04 8.49 1.93
N PRO A 101 -13.01 8.99 1.23
CA PRO A 101 -11.63 8.62 1.50
C PRO A 101 -11.23 8.98 2.93
N ILE A 102 -10.60 8.03 3.61
CA ILE A 102 -10.15 8.15 4.99
C ILE A 102 -8.63 8.26 5.01
N LYS A 103 -8.12 9.22 5.78
CA LYS A 103 -6.70 9.47 5.92
C LYS A 103 -6.05 8.41 6.80
N VAL A 104 -4.84 7.99 6.42
CA VAL A 104 -3.97 7.17 7.28
C VAL A 104 -2.97 8.09 7.98
N ASP A 105 -2.95 8.05 9.31
CA ASP A 105 -1.90 8.67 10.11
C ASP A 105 -0.73 7.70 10.22
N TYR A 106 0.09 7.64 9.17
CA TYR A 106 1.34 6.89 9.17
C TYR A 106 2.50 7.87 9.30
N PRO A 107 3.39 7.74 10.32
CA PRO A 107 4.53 8.62 10.46
C PRO A 107 5.47 8.41 9.28
N ASN A 108 5.53 9.40 8.40
CA ASN A 108 6.56 9.52 7.37
C ASN A 108 7.84 10.08 8.02
N ASP A 109 8.41 9.32 8.96
CA ASP A 109 9.81 9.54 9.31
C ASP A 109 10.66 8.98 8.16
N TYR A 110 11.57 9.82 7.67
CA TYR A 110 12.67 9.62 6.71
C TYR A 110 12.56 10.48 5.43
N GLU A 111 13.59 11.30 5.24
CA GLU A 111 13.87 12.23 4.13
C GLU A 111 13.82 11.64 2.71
N ASN A 112 13.42 10.38 2.52
CA ASN A 112 13.46 9.68 1.22
C ASN A 112 12.22 8.85 0.85
N ASN A 113 11.18 8.73 1.69
CA ASN A 113 9.98 7.94 1.33
C ASN A 113 8.66 8.68 1.61
N ASN A 114 8.14 9.33 0.56
CA ASN A 114 6.83 9.99 0.53
C ASN A 114 5.71 9.03 0.11
N TYR A 115 5.61 7.84 0.71
CA TYR A 115 4.41 7.03 0.46
C TYR A 115 3.23 7.66 1.19
N ILE A 116 2.20 8.02 0.45
CA ILE A 116 0.96 8.59 1.00
C ILE A 116 -0.15 7.59 0.75
N PHE A 117 -0.80 7.17 1.83
CA PHE A 117 -1.87 6.18 1.82
C PHE A 117 -3.20 6.79 2.23
N PHE A 118 -4.28 6.22 1.70
CA PHE A 118 -5.64 6.44 2.17
C PHE A 118 -6.44 5.15 1.99
N TYR A 119 -7.61 5.06 2.60
CA TYR A 119 -8.48 3.90 2.45
C TYR A 119 -9.94 4.31 2.30
N ARG A 120 -10.75 3.38 1.81
CA ARG A 120 -12.20 3.51 1.72
C ARG A 120 -12.85 2.28 2.33
N LEU A 121 -14.00 2.49 2.96
CA LEU A 121 -14.82 1.43 3.53
C LEU A 121 -15.99 1.17 2.59
N ASN A 122 -16.27 -0.10 2.33
CA ASN A 122 -17.43 -0.54 1.59
C ASN A 122 -18.24 -1.47 2.50
N TYR A 123 -19.52 -1.19 2.61
CA TYR A 123 -20.46 -2.04 3.33
C TYR A 123 -21.56 -2.44 2.37
N ASP A 124 -21.85 -3.73 2.32
CA ASP A 124 -22.98 -4.29 1.60
C ASP A 124 -23.60 -5.37 2.49
N HIS A 125 -24.86 -5.18 2.86
CA HIS A 125 -25.49 -5.98 3.92
C HIS A 125 -25.49 -7.47 3.58
N ASP A 126 -25.80 -7.83 2.33
CA ASP A 126 -25.88 -9.21 1.87
C ASP A 126 -24.53 -9.95 1.97
N THR A 127 -23.42 -9.23 1.88
CA THR A 127 -22.06 -9.81 1.90
C THR A 127 -21.33 -9.61 3.23
N CYS A 128 -21.78 -8.66 4.05
CA CYS A 128 -21.09 -8.21 5.26
C CYS A 128 -21.82 -8.55 6.56
N TYR A 129 -23.10 -8.90 6.49
CA TYR A 129 -23.87 -9.36 7.65
C TYR A 129 -24.05 -10.87 7.62
N ASP A 130 -23.99 -11.49 8.80
CA ASP A 130 -24.27 -12.91 8.99
C ASP A 130 -25.44 -13.04 9.96
N ALA A 131 -26.55 -13.62 9.50
CA ALA A 131 -27.75 -13.78 10.31
C ALA A 131 -27.56 -14.75 11.48
N GLU A 132 -26.56 -15.66 11.42
CA GLU A 132 -26.22 -16.54 12.54
C GLU A 132 -25.51 -15.78 13.68
N TYR A 133 -24.93 -14.61 13.37
CA TYR A 133 -24.17 -13.78 14.31
C TYR A 133 -24.71 -12.34 14.27
N GLU A 134 -25.91 -12.14 14.84
CA GLU A 134 -26.66 -10.87 14.73
C GLU A 134 -25.93 -9.61 15.24
N THR A 135 -24.88 -9.77 16.05
CA THR A 135 -24.06 -8.66 16.58
C THR A 135 -22.71 -8.54 15.89
N VAL A 136 -22.39 -9.39 14.91
CA VAL A 136 -21.12 -9.35 14.17
C VAL A 136 -21.33 -8.68 12.82
N TYR A 137 -20.71 -7.52 12.67
CA TYR A 137 -20.76 -6.77 11.42
C TYR A 137 -19.39 -6.74 10.78
N HIS A 138 -19.38 -6.89 9.46
CA HIS A 138 -18.16 -6.76 8.68
C HIS A 138 -18.17 -5.51 7.82
N VAL A 139 -16.99 -5.06 7.43
CA VAL A 139 -16.76 -4.04 6.42
C VAL A 139 -15.60 -4.46 5.52
N ILE A 140 -15.70 -4.09 4.25
CA ILE A 140 -14.64 -4.31 3.27
C ILE A 140 -13.80 -3.04 3.22
N VAL A 141 -12.49 -3.18 3.39
CA VAL A 141 -11.55 -2.07 3.37
C VAL A 141 -10.70 -2.16 2.12
N SER A 142 -10.66 -1.07 1.35
CA SER A 142 -9.79 -0.92 0.18
C SER A 142 -8.74 0.13 0.45
N VAL A 143 -7.47 -0.25 0.31
CA VAL A 143 -6.30 0.59 0.58
C VAL A 143 -5.69 1.07 -0.72
N TYR A 144 -5.34 2.36 -0.76
CA TYR A 144 -4.81 3.03 -1.92
C TYR A 144 -3.49 3.73 -1.58
N LEU A 145 -2.61 3.78 -2.58
CA LEU A 145 -1.32 4.42 -2.52
C LEU A 145 -1.22 5.51 -3.60
N VAL A 146 -0.95 6.75 -3.20
CA VAL A 146 -0.72 7.85 -4.12
C VAL A 146 0.52 7.57 -4.98
N ASN A 147 0.44 7.92 -6.25
CA ASN A 147 1.54 7.72 -7.18
C ASN A 147 2.75 8.55 -6.79
N ARG A 148 3.94 7.94 -6.78
CA ARG A 148 5.19 8.57 -6.32
C ARG A 148 5.60 9.82 -7.12
N ASP A 149 5.18 9.92 -8.38
CA ASP A 149 5.45 11.06 -9.25
C ASP A 149 4.52 12.25 -8.99
N PHE A 150 3.43 12.05 -8.26
CA PHE A 150 2.50 13.10 -7.90
C PHE A 150 3.06 13.95 -6.75
N LYS A 151 3.05 15.27 -6.92
CA LYS A 151 3.63 16.24 -5.97
C LYS A 151 2.61 17.23 -5.38
N GLY A 152 1.33 16.90 -5.45
CA GLY A 152 0.24 17.69 -4.86
C GLY A 152 -0.23 17.16 -3.50
N SER A 153 -1.35 17.69 -3.03
CA SER A 153 -1.99 17.21 -1.79
C SER A 153 -2.69 15.87 -1.98
N LEU A 154 -3.01 15.17 -0.89
CA LEU A 154 -3.77 13.92 -0.94
C LEU A 154 -5.15 14.13 -1.60
N GLU A 155 -5.83 15.23 -1.29
CA GLU A 155 -7.12 15.59 -1.92
C GLU A 155 -6.98 15.72 -3.44
N GLU A 156 -5.96 16.44 -3.91
CA GLU A 156 -5.71 16.61 -5.35
C GLU A 156 -5.38 15.29 -6.03
N ALA A 157 -4.62 14.41 -5.37
CA ALA A 157 -4.30 13.08 -5.89
C ALA A 157 -5.56 12.24 -6.12
N ILE A 158 -6.53 12.33 -5.20
CA ILE A 158 -7.79 11.59 -5.29
C ILE A 158 -8.66 12.15 -6.42
N VAL A 159 -8.84 13.47 -6.49
CA VAL A 159 -9.64 14.12 -7.54
C VAL A 159 -9.08 13.83 -8.94
N GLN A 160 -7.76 13.78 -9.08
CA GLN A 160 -7.09 13.51 -10.37
C GLN A 160 -6.84 12.02 -10.64
N ASN A 161 -7.31 11.12 -9.78
CA ASN A 161 -7.07 9.67 -9.88
C ASN A 161 -5.58 9.29 -10.02
N LYS A 162 -4.72 9.94 -9.24
CA LYS A 162 -3.26 9.71 -9.19
C LYS A 162 -2.87 8.78 -8.06
N TYR A 163 -3.52 7.62 -7.99
CA TYR A 163 -3.27 6.61 -6.98
C TYR A 163 -3.49 5.22 -7.56
N ASN A 164 -2.97 4.20 -6.88
CA ASN A 164 -3.18 2.80 -7.19
C ASN A 164 -3.85 2.10 -6.02
N HIS A 165 -4.75 1.18 -6.32
CA HIS A 165 -5.19 0.17 -5.36
C HIS A 165 -4.00 -0.73 -4.98
N VAL A 166 -3.85 -1.01 -3.69
CA VAL A 166 -2.73 -1.83 -3.19
C VAL A 166 -3.16 -2.99 -2.30
N ASN A 167 -4.33 -2.93 -1.67
CA ASN A 167 -4.83 -4.03 -0.84
C ASN A 167 -6.35 -3.94 -0.65
N THR A 168 -7.00 -5.09 -0.48
CA THR A 168 -8.37 -5.19 0.01
C THR A 168 -8.49 -6.32 1.02
N PHE A 169 -9.18 -6.07 2.12
CA PHE A 169 -9.45 -7.08 3.13
C PHE A 169 -10.79 -6.82 3.83
N LYS A 170 -11.34 -7.87 4.45
CA LYS A 170 -12.57 -7.80 5.25
C LYS A 170 -12.20 -7.75 6.73
N ILE A 171 -12.84 -6.87 7.48
CA ILE A 171 -12.76 -6.80 8.94
C ILE A 171 -14.15 -7.00 9.49
N GLY A 172 -14.27 -7.75 10.58
CA GLY A 172 -15.49 -7.78 11.36
C GLY A 172 -15.19 -7.64 12.85
N ALA A 173 -16.19 -7.17 13.58
CA ALA A 173 -16.15 -7.12 15.03
C ALA A 173 -17.55 -7.44 15.57
N ASP A 174 -17.58 -8.05 16.76
CA ASP A 174 -18.80 -8.13 17.56
C ASP A 174 -19.02 -6.78 18.23
N ILE A 175 -20.10 -6.11 17.86
CA ILE A 175 -20.44 -4.77 18.33
C ILE A 175 -21.41 -4.80 19.53
N GLY A 176 -21.81 -5.99 19.98
CA GLY A 176 -22.63 -6.23 21.18
C GLY A 176 -24.09 -5.77 21.11
N LYS A 177 -24.46 -4.89 20.16
CA LYS A 177 -25.82 -4.40 19.91
C LYS A 177 -25.99 -4.06 18.43
N LYS A 178 -27.24 -4.07 17.93
CA LYS A 178 -27.50 -3.72 16.53
C LYS A 178 -27.21 -2.22 16.29
N PRO A 179 -26.58 -1.85 15.16
CA PRO A 179 -26.38 -0.45 14.78
C PRO A 179 -27.75 0.23 14.64
N GLY A 180 -27.98 1.31 15.40
CA GLY A 180 -29.24 2.07 15.39
C GLY A 180 -30.23 1.81 16.54
N GLU A 181 -29.91 0.94 17.52
CA GLU A 181 -30.74 0.71 18.72
C GLU A 181 -30.33 1.58 19.94
N LEU A 182 -29.82 2.80 19.69
CA LEU A 182 -29.45 3.80 20.73
C LEU A 182 -30.44 4.96 20.80
#